data_AF-A0A947TF83-F1
#
_entry.id   AF-A0A947TF83-F1
#
_cell.length_a   1.000
_cell.length_b   1.000
_cell.length_c   1.000
_cell.angle_alpha   90.00
_cell.angle_beta   90.00
_cell.angle_gamma   90.00
#
_symmetry.space_group_name_H-M   'P 1'
#
loop_
_entity.id
_entity.type
_entity.pdbx_description
1 polymer ?
#
loop_
_entity_poly.entity_id
_entity_poly.type
_entity_poly.pdbx_seq_one_letter_code
_entity_poly.pdbx_strand_id
1 'polypeptide(L)'
;GSYAGPIDLRTAFAYSKNTVAAQLGNEVGFGTVASMARRFGITTPVSTYPSMVLGSSEVRLIDMTRAFAAVATGGSSVEPYGILKVTTASGELLYQHERAREVQLVPDHVAAGITDLLQTAVNTGTGRAAQIGRPVAGKTGTTNSNKDGYFVGFSSGITTGVWMGRDDNARVASLQGGRAPAQAFAAYMRYAVRNRPIEEFDTDLQLPEWQLEPDDEQMFGDPDDYYFIDEQGNLIEPGRPQDQGEDYFPYPDQPGGGAGVGPGEGDRPRLPGQPPRRPVGQPLPGDPAPDAPAAASDDFLRRATGEGAEQQQQRQPRQPNPPPPQ
;
A
#
# COMPACT_ATOMS: atom_id res chain seq x y z
N GLY A 1 9.30 22.26 9.32
CA GLY A 1 9.13 20.84 9.72
C GLY A 1 10.20 20.51 10.74
N SER A 2 9.85 19.81 11.81
CA SER A 2 10.81 19.31 12.80
C SER A 2 11.21 17.88 12.46
N TYR A 3 12.51 17.59 12.42
CA TYR A 3 13.04 16.23 12.23
C TYR A 3 12.99 15.51 13.59
N ALA A 4 12.45 14.29 13.60
CA ALA A 4 12.24 13.53 14.84
C ALA A 4 13.46 12.67 15.25
N GLY A 5 14.52 12.63 14.44
CA GLY A 5 15.61 11.65 14.60
C GLY A 5 15.14 10.22 14.27
N PRO A 6 15.93 9.19 14.65
CA PRO A 6 15.50 7.80 14.58
C PRO A 6 14.24 7.60 15.43
N ILE A 7 13.19 7.06 14.83
CA ILE A 7 11.91 6.76 15.48
C ILE A 7 11.46 5.37 15.06
N ASP A 8 10.78 4.65 15.96
CA ASP A 8 10.17 3.37 15.60
C ASP A 8 8.99 3.58 14.63
N LEU A 9 8.65 2.51 13.89
CA LEU A 9 7.60 2.54 12.87
C LEU A 9 6.22 2.84 13.48
N ARG A 10 5.97 2.35 14.70
CA ARG A 10 4.71 2.55 15.43
C ARG A 10 4.46 4.04 15.70
N THR A 11 5.49 4.75 16.18
CA THR A 11 5.51 6.18 16.46
C THR A 11 5.43 6.98 15.15
N ALA A 12 6.19 6.58 14.13
CA ALA A 12 6.12 7.19 12.81
C ALA A 12 4.70 7.15 12.22
N PHE A 13 4.03 6.00 12.35
CA PHE A 13 2.65 5.80 11.90
C PHE A 13 1.67 6.64 12.71
N ALA A 14 1.76 6.61 14.04
CA ALA A 14 0.87 7.34 14.95
C ALA A 14 0.90 8.86 14.72
N TYR A 15 2.08 9.41 14.43
CA TYR A 15 2.26 10.84 14.12
C TYR A 15 2.25 11.17 12.63
N SER A 16 1.93 10.19 11.77
CA SER A 16 1.82 10.36 10.32
C SER A 16 3.06 11.01 9.69
N LYS A 17 4.26 10.49 9.99
CA LYS A 17 5.52 11.05 9.52
C LYS A 17 5.76 10.73 8.04
N ASN A 18 5.51 11.72 7.19
CA ASN A 18 5.67 11.62 5.73
C ASN A 18 7.06 11.15 5.27
N THR A 19 8.14 11.51 5.99
CA THR A 19 9.50 11.10 5.62
C THR A 19 9.71 9.59 5.75
N VAL A 20 9.14 8.97 6.80
CA VAL A 20 9.21 7.52 6.99
C VAL A 20 8.34 6.80 5.97
N ALA A 21 7.16 7.34 5.66
CA ALA A 21 6.31 6.78 4.60
C ALA A 21 7.00 6.79 3.22
N ALA A 22 7.79 7.83 2.92
CA ALA A 22 8.58 7.90 1.69
C ALA A 22 9.73 6.90 1.66
N GLN A 23 10.41 6.68 2.78
CA GLN A 23 11.47 5.66 2.89
C GLN A 23 10.89 4.26 2.66
N LEU A 24 9.78 3.93 3.35
CA LEU A 24 9.11 2.64 3.19
C LEU A 24 8.60 2.42 1.75
N GLY A 25 8.06 3.48 1.12
CA GLY A 25 7.63 3.40 -0.28
C GLY A 25 8.77 3.16 -1.26
N ASN A 26 9.97 3.70 -0.98
CA ASN A 26 11.15 3.48 -1.79
C ASN A 26 11.74 2.07 -1.60
N GLU A 27 11.61 1.51 -0.40
CA GLU A 27 12.09 0.18 -0.05
C GLU A 27 11.18 -0.93 -0.61
N VAL A 28 9.86 -0.81 -0.42
CA VAL A 28 8.87 -1.82 -0.86
C VAL A 28 8.50 -1.67 -2.35
N GLY A 29 8.61 -0.46 -2.88
CA GLY A 29 8.22 -0.12 -4.25
C GLY A 29 6.79 0.39 -4.39
N PHE A 30 6.64 1.51 -5.10
CA PHE A 30 5.34 2.20 -5.31
C PHE A 30 4.32 1.36 -6.10
N GLY A 31 4.78 0.52 -7.02
CA GLY A 31 3.92 -0.41 -7.77
C GLY A 31 3.24 -1.43 -6.86
N THR A 32 4.00 -2.02 -5.94
CA THR A 32 3.52 -2.97 -4.92
C THR A 32 2.47 -2.33 -4.02
N VAL A 33 2.72 -1.10 -3.56
CA VAL A 33 1.75 -0.34 -2.75
C VAL A 33 0.46 -0.09 -3.54
N ALA A 34 0.56 0.25 -4.83
CA ALA A 34 -0.60 0.47 -5.67
C ALA A 34 -1.41 -0.82 -5.92
N SER A 35 -0.73 -1.95 -6.16
CA SER A 35 -1.40 -3.26 -6.27
C SER A 35 -2.10 -3.65 -4.97
N MET A 36 -1.47 -3.42 -3.82
CA MET A 36 -2.11 -3.68 -2.53
C MET A 36 -3.34 -2.79 -2.31
N ALA A 37 -3.27 -1.50 -2.64
CA ALA A 37 -4.42 -0.61 -2.56
C ALA A 37 -5.61 -1.11 -3.41
N ARG A 38 -5.34 -1.57 -4.65
CA ARG A 38 -6.37 -2.19 -5.50
C ARG A 38 -6.94 -3.46 -4.90
N ARG A 39 -6.10 -4.32 -4.32
CA ARG A 39 -6.51 -5.56 -3.62
C ARG A 39 -7.48 -5.27 -2.47
N PHE A 40 -7.29 -4.15 -1.76
CA PHE A 40 -8.19 -3.67 -0.70
C PHE A 40 -9.48 -3.00 -1.21
N GLY A 41 -9.71 -2.98 -2.53
CA GLY A 41 -10.95 -2.50 -3.14
C GLY A 41 -10.94 -1.02 -3.53
N ILE A 42 -9.76 -0.40 -3.65
CA ILE A 42 -9.63 0.94 -4.22
C ILE A 42 -9.85 0.85 -5.73
N THR A 43 -10.93 1.46 -6.22
CA THR A 43 -11.33 1.38 -7.63
C THR A 43 -10.93 2.59 -8.46
N THR A 44 -10.53 3.69 -7.79
CA THR A 44 -10.03 4.88 -8.46
C THR A 44 -8.58 4.70 -8.93
N PRO A 45 -8.10 5.48 -9.91
CA PRO A 45 -6.71 5.42 -10.33
C PRO A 45 -5.74 5.66 -9.17
N VAL A 46 -4.81 4.73 -8.97
CA VAL A 46 -3.76 4.82 -7.93
C VAL A 46 -2.44 5.20 -8.59
N SER A 47 -1.87 6.33 -8.17
CA SER A 47 -0.55 6.77 -8.66
C SER A 47 0.56 5.81 -8.22
N THR A 48 1.54 5.59 -9.10
CA THR A 48 2.77 4.84 -8.80
C THR A 48 4.00 5.76 -8.69
N TYR A 49 3.80 7.08 -8.68
CA TYR A 49 4.87 8.03 -8.48
C TYR A 49 5.18 8.19 -6.98
N PRO A 50 6.41 8.60 -6.60
CA PRO A 50 6.79 8.75 -5.19
C PRO A 50 5.86 9.62 -4.34
N SER A 51 5.17 10.58 -4.97
CA SER A 51 4.18 11.43 -4.29
C SER A 51 2.99 10.66 -3.69
N MET A 52 2.73 9.41 -4.12
CA MET A 52 1.58 8.61 -3.68
C MET A 52 1.55 8.41 -2.15
N VAL A 53 2.72 8.31 -1.52
CA VAL A 53 2.86 8.09 -0.07
C VAL A 53 2.35 9.25 0.77
N LEU A 54 2.12 10.40 0.13
CA LEU A 54 1.53 11.59 0.74
C LEU A 54 0.01 11.68 0.53
N GLY A 55 -0.61 10.69 -0.13
CA GLY A 55 -2.04 10.68 -0.44
C GLY A 55 -2.41 11.64 -1.57
N SER A 56 -1.60 11.70 -2.64
CA SER A 56 -1.85 12.56 -3.81
C SER A 56 -2.96 12.06 -4.75
N SER A 57 -3.45 10.82 -4.54
CA SER A 57 -4.52 10.22 -5.36
C SER A 57 -5.89 10.50 -4.75
N GLU A 58 -6.84 10.85 -5.61
CA GLU A 58 -8.25 10.99 -5.21
C GLU A 58 -8.90 9.60 -5.08
N VAL A 59 -9.59 9.38 -3.96
CA VAL A 59 -10.22 8.11 -3.64
C VAL A 59 -11.64 8.35 -3.14
N ARG A 60 -12.57 7.47 -3.54
CA ARG A 60 -13.95 7.50 -3.04
C ARG A 60 -13.97 7.13 -1.56
N LEU A 61 -14.69 7.88 -0.73
CA LEU A 61 -14.79 7.59 0.70
C LEU A 61 -15.30 6.16 0.99
N ILE A 62 -16.20 5.64 0.16
CA ILE A 62 -16.73 4.28 0.30
C ILE A 62 -15.64 3.22 0.07
N ASP A 63 -14.70 3.44 -0.85
CA ASP A 63 -13.57 2.53 -1.11
C ASP A 63 -12.59 2.56 0.06
N MET A 64 -12.31 3.75 0.61
CA MET A 64 -11.47 3.89 1.80
C MET A 64 -12.11 3.20 3.02
N THR A 65 -13.42 3.37 3.19
CA THR A 65 -14.16 2.74 4.30
C THR A 65 -14.19 1.22 4.14
N ARG A 66 -14.35 0.72 2.91
CA ARG A 66 -14.23 -0.71 2.57
C ARG A 66 -12.86 -1.26 2.93
N ALA A 67 -11.78 -0.58 2.56
CA ALA A 67 -10.42 -1.02 2.87
C ALA A 67 -10.18 -1.14 4.38
N PHE A 68 -10.66 -0.17 5.17
CA PHE A 68 -10.60 -0.25 6.63
C PHE A 68 -11.49 -1.35 7.20
N ALA A 69 -12.65 -1.63 6.59
CA ALA A 69 -13.51 -2.73 6.99
C ALA A 69 -12.84 -4.08 6.78
N ALA A 70 -12.09 -4.25 5.68
CA ALA A 70 -11.31 -5.46 5.45
C ALA A 70 -10.24 -5.69 6.53
N VAL A 71 -9.56 -4.63 6.99
CA VAL A 71 -8.64 -4.72 8.13
C VAL A 71 -9.39 -5.09 9.41
N ALA A 72 -10.55 -4.47 9.66
CA ALA A 72 -11.38 -4.74 10.84
C ALA A 72 -11.89 -6.19 10.91
N THR A 73 -12.00 -6.86 9.76
CA THR A 73 -12.42 -8.27 9.64
C THR A 73 -11.23 -9.20 9.43
N GLY A 74 -10.05 -8.90 9.99
CA GLY A 74 -8.89 -9.80 9.96
C GLY A 74 -8.19 -9.90 8.61
N GLY A 75 -8.43 -8.97 7.69
CA GLY A 75 -7.82 -8.97 6.35
C GLY A 75 -8.67 -9.64 5.28
N SER A 76 -9.92 -10.02 5.59
CA SER A 76 -10.84 -10.59 4.62
C SER A 76 -11.59 -9.53 3.79
N SER A 77 -12.01 -9.90 2.58
CA SER A 77 -12.66 -8.98 1.65
C SER A 77 -14.06 -8.58 2.10
N VAL A 78 -14.35 -7.29 1.99
CA VAL A 78 -15.68 -6.72 2.27
C VAL A 78 -16.21 -6.08 0.99
N GLU A 79 -17.46 -6.38 0.62
CA GLU A 79 -18.17 -5.71 -0.47
C GLU A 79 -19.30 -4.85 0.11
N PRO A 80 -19.26 -3.51 -0.04
CA PRO A 80 -20.35 -2.65 0.41
C PRO A 80 -21.61 -2.86 -0.43
N TYR A 81 -22.76 -3.02 0.23
CA TYR A 81 -24.06 -3.13 -0.43
C TYR A 81 -25.13 -2.34 0.33
N GLY A 82 -26.13 -1.82 -0.39
CA GLY A 82 -27.24 -1.04 0.18
C GLY A 82 -28.61 -1.72 0.11
N ILE A 83 -28.75 -2.77 -0.69
CA ILE A 83 -30.03 -3.45 -0.93
C ILE A 83 -29.97 -4.84 -0.29
N LEU A 84 -30.81 -5.08 0.70
CA LEU A 84 -30.93 -6.39 1.37
C LEU A 84 -31.91 -7.33 0.66
N LYS A 85 -33.06 -6.77 0.29
CA LYS A 85 -34.19 -7.52 -0.25
C LYS A 85 -35.06 -6.59 -1.10
N VAL A 86 -35.53 -7.07 -2.24
CA VAL A 86 -36.54 -6.39 -3.07
C VAL A 86 -37.74 -7.31 -3.20
N THR A 87 -38.93 -6.81 -2.89
CA THR A 87 -40.19 -7.53 -3.03
C THR A 87 -41.20 -6.71 -3.82
N THR A 88 -42.10 -7.39 -4.53
CA THR A 88 -43.26 -6.74 -5.14
C THR A 88 -44.26 -6.27 -4.08
N ALA A 89 -45.25 -5.47 -4.48
CA ALA A 89 -46.37 -5.09 -3.60
C ALA A 89 -47.23 -6.29 -3.16
N SER A 90 -47.25 -7.38 -3.95
CA SER A 90 -47.91 -8.64 -3.59
C SER A 90 -47.10 -9.53 -2.64
N GLY A 91 -45.85 -9.14 -2.32
CA GLY A 91 -44.97 -9.89 -1.42
C GLY A 91 -44.06 -10.91 -2.10
N GLU A 92 -44.05 -10.97 -3.43
CA GLU A 92 -43.16 -11.84 -4.20
C GLU A 92 -41.71 -11.35 -4.09
N LEU A 93 -40.77 -12.27 -3.86
CA LEU A 93 -39.34 -11.97 -3.74
C LEU A 93 -38.69 -11.82 -5.12
N LEU A 94 -38.14 -10.63 -5.41
CA LEU A 94 -37.43 -10.34 -6.65
C LEU A 94 -35.92 -10.44 -6.50
N TYR A 95 -35.40 -10.04 -5.33
CA TYR A 95 -33.97 -10.05 -5.03
C TYR A 95 -33.76 -10.24 -3.54
N GLN A 96 -32.74 -11.02 -3.18
CA GLN A 96 -32.20 -11.07 -1.85
C GLN A 96 -30.68 -11.07 -1.96
N HIS A 97 -30.02 -10.25 -1.14
CA HIS A 97 -28.57 -10.20 -1.14
C HIS A 97 -28.00 -11.52 -0.60
N GLU A 98 -27.22 -12.21 -1.44
CA GLU A 98 -26.44 -13.36 -1.03
C GLU A 98 -25.06 -12.88 -0.59
N ARG A 99 -24.61 -13.34 0.57
CA ARG A 99 -23.29 -13.00 1.09
C ARG A 99 -22.24 -13.54 0.12
N ALA A 100 -21.46 -12.66 -0.48
CA ALA A 100 -20.34 -13.05 -1.32
C ALA A 100 -19.36 -13.94 -0.54
N ARG A 101 -18.66 -14.83 -1.25
CA ARG A 101 -17.58 -15.62 -0.66
C ARG A 101 -16.49 -14.67 -0.17
N GLU A 102 -16.16 -14.82 1.09
CA GLU A 102 -15.08 -14.06 1.75
C GLU A 102 -13.74 -14.51 1.16
N VAL A 103 -12.96 -13.54 0.67
CA VAL A 103 -11.63 -13.77 0.07
C VAL A 103 -10.59 -13.17 0.99
N GLN A 104 -9.57 -13.94 1.37
CA GLN A 104 -8.50 -13.42 2.21
C GLN A 104 -7.59 -12.46 1.41
N LEU A 105 -7.52 -11.21 1.84
CA LEU A 105 -6.68 -10.18 1.21
C LEU A 105 -5.29 -10.10 1.83
N VAL A 106 -5.17 -10.30 3.14
CA VAL A 106 -3.88 -10.39 3.84
C VAL A 106 -3.98 -11.40 4.97
N PRO A 107 -2.89 -12.04 5.39
CA PRO A 107 -2.93 -12.92 6.56
C PRO A 107 -3.42 -12.20 7.83
N ASP A 108 -4.08 -12.92 8.72
CA ASP A 108 -4.70 -12.36 9.93
C ASP A 108 -3.69 -11.64 10.83
N HIS A 109 -2.46 -12.15 10.95
CA HIS A 109 -1.40 -11.50 11.73
C HIS A 109 -0.98 -10.14 11.15
N VAL A 110 -1.04 -9.97 9.81
CA VAL A 110 -0.77 -8.67 9.16
C VAL A 110 -1.89 -7.70 9.50
N ALA A 111 -3.15 -8.13 9.43
CA ALA A 111 -4.30 -7.31 9.81
C ALA A 111 -4.27 -6.91 11.30
N ALA A 112 -3.85 -7.83 12.17
CA ALA A 112 -3.64 -7.59 13.60
C ALA A 112 -2.57 -6.51 13.84
N GLY A 113 -1.43 -6.60 13.16
CA GLY A 113 -0.36 -5.60 13.23
C GLY A 113 -0.80 -4.21 12.75
N ILE A 114 -1.53 -4.14 11.64
CA ILE A 114 -2.10 -2.86 11.16
C ILE A 114 -3.13 -2.30 12.16
N THR A 115 -3.94 -3.16 12.76
CA THR A 115 -4.94 -2.76 13.78
C THR A 115 -4.26 -2.15 15.01
N ASP A 116 -3.16 -2.74 15.48
CA ASP A 116 -2.35 -2.19 16.58
C ASP A 116 -1.74 -0.82 16.25
N LEU A 117 -1.22 -0.63 15.04
CA LEU A 117 -0.74 0.67 14.56
C LEU A 117 -1.86 1.73 14.53
N LEU A 118 -3.05 1.34 14.04
CA LEU A 118 -4.23 2.20 13.97
C LEU A 118 -4.79 2.53 15.37
N GLN A 119 -4.73 1.61 16.32
CA GLN A 119 -5.06 1.90 17.72
C GLN A 119 -4.09 2.90 18.33
N THR A 120 -2.79 2.74 18.06
CA THR A 120 -1.77 3.67 18.55
C THR A 120 -2.02 5.09 18.02
N ALA A 121 -2.40 5.23 16.75
CA ALA A 121 -2.74 6.52 16.15
C ALA A 121 -3.91 7.24 16.84
N VAL A 122 -4.88 6.49 17.39
CA VAL A 122 -6.00 7.05 18.16
C VAL A 122 -5.62 7.30 19.62
N ASN A 123 -4.84 6.42 20.25
CA ASN A 123 -4.52 6.55 21.68
C ASN A 123 -3.51 7.66 21.97
N THR A 124 -2.44 7.74 21.18
CA THR A 124 -1.30 8.66 21.43
C THR A 124 -1.00 9.58 20.24
N GLY A 125 -1.52 9.26 19.06
CA GLY A 125 -1.23 9.96 17.81
C GLY A 125 -2.21 11.07 17.42
N THR A 126 -2.31 11.30 16.11
CA THR A 126 -3.11 12.38 15.51
C THR A 126 -4.63 12.15 15.62
N GLY A 127 -5.07 10.91 15.91
CA GLY A 127 -6.47 10.50 15.97
C GLY A 127 -7.14 10.66 17.34
N ARG A 128 -6.48 11.27 18.33
CA ARG A 128 -6.95 11.34 19.73
C ARG A 128 -8.38 11.84 19.93
N ALA A 129 -8.84 12.75 19.08
CA ALA A 129 -10.21 13.27 19.16
C ALA A 129 -11.29 12.23 18.79
N ALA A 130 -10.92 11.12 18.17
CA ALA A 130 -11.82 10.03 17.80
C ALA A 130 -12.08 9.02 18.92
N GLN A 131 -11.41 9.16 20.07
CA GLN A 131 -11.57 8.25 21.20
C GLN A 131 -12.99 8.37 21.82
N ILE A 132 -13.61 7.21 22.06
CA ILE A 132 -14.98 7.07 22.56
C ILE A 132 -15.08 6.38 23.93
N GLY A 133 -13.95 6.04 24.56
CA GLY A 133 -13.89 5.36 25.85
C GLY A 133 -13.92 3.83 25.75
N ARG A 134 -13.64 3.29 24.55
CA ARG A 134 -13.57 1.86 24.20
C ARG A 134 -12.46 1.67 23.15
N PRO A 135 -12.03 0.44 22.84
CA PRO A 135 -11.04 0.21 21.78
C PRO A 135 -11.50 0.81 20.44
N VAL A 136 -10.65 1.65 19.84
CA VAL A 136 -10.87 2.29 18.54
C VAL A 136 -9.57 2.25 17.75
N ALA A 137 -9.65 1.78 16.51
CA ALA A 137 -8.57 1.84 15.54
C ALA A 137 -8.96 2.83 14.44
N GLY A 138 -8.04 3.74 14.05
CA GLY A 138 -8.34 4.68 12.98
C GLY A 138 -7.18 5.57 12.57
N LYS A 139 -7.36 6.27 11.46
CA LYS A 139 -6.33 7.15 10.89
C LYS A 139 -6.93 8.48 10.43
N THR A 140 -6.18 9.55 10.67
CA THR A 140 -6.46 10.87 10.12
C THR A 140 -5.87 11.03 8.73
N GLY A 141 -6.63 11.61 7.81
CA GLY A 141 -6.16 12.16 6.54
C GLY A 141 -6.29 13.68 6.52
N THR A 142 -5.27 14.40 6.08
CA THR A 142 -5.32 15.86 5.89
C THR A 142 -4.63 16.20 4.58
N THR A 143 -5.31 16.92 3.69
CA THR A 143 -4.69 17.37 2.43
C THR A 143 -3.81 18.60 2.68
N ASN A 144 -2.71 18.73 1.95
CA ASN A 144 -1.72 19.82 2.11
C ASN A 144 -2.33 21.24 1.96
N SER A 145 -3.55 21.37 1.44
CA SER A 145 -4.24 22.65 1.25
C SER A 145 -5.34 22.95 2.29
N ASN A 146 -5.52 22.12 3.33
CA ASN A 146 -6.66 22.21 4.28
C ASN A 146 -8.02 22.30 3.56
N LYS A 147 -8.14 21.59 2.44
CA LYS A 147 -9.38 21.54 1.65
C LYS A 147 -10.25 20.38 2.12
N ASP A 148 -9.60 19.30 2.51
CA ASP A 148 -10.23 18.06 2.90
C ASP A 148 -9.67 17.56 4.23
N GLY A 149 -10.58 17.16 5.10
CA GLY A 149 -10.28 16.44 6.33
C GLY A 149 -10.97 15.09 6.31
N TYR A 150 -10.21 14.03 6.59
CA TYR A 150 -10.73 12.68 6.67
C TYR A 150 -10.42 12.07 8.04
N PHE A 151 -11.35 11.28 8.53
CA PHE A 151 -11.09 10.30 9.58
C PHE A 151 -11.79 9.00 9.19
N VAL A 152 -11.04 7.90 9.15
CA VAL A 152 -11.59 6.57 8.90
C VAL A 152 -11.12 5.67 10.03
N GLY A 153 -12.05 4.91 10.60
CA GLY A 153 -11.76 4.02 11.71
C GLY A 153 -12.87 3.02 11.95
N PHE A 154 -12.63 2.13 12.91
CA PHE A 154 -13.57 1.09 13.29
C PHE A 154 -13.50 0.79 14.79
N SER A 155 -14.61 0.27 15.29
CA SER A 155 -14.75 -0.23 16.66
C SER A 155 -15.98 -1.12 16.76
N SER A 156 -15.89 -2.20 17.55
CA SER A 156 -17.03 -3.04 17.93
C SER A 156 -17.84 -3.55 16.71
N GLY A 157 -17.15 -4.00 15.66
CA GLY A 157 -17.76 -4.48 14.41
C GLY A 157 -18.39 -3.42 13.51
N ILE A 158 -18.15 -2.12 13.74
CA ILE A 158 -18.61 -1.03 12.86
C ILE A 158 -17.41 -0.25 12.34
N THR A 159 -17.31 -0.12 11.01
CA THR A 159 -16.36 0.76 10.32
C THR A 159 -17.07 2.03 9.86
N THR A 160 -16.43 3.18 10.03
CA THR A 160 -16.99 4.49 9.63
C THR A 160 -15.91 5.37 9.03
N GLY A 161 -16.19 5.89 7.84
CA GLY A 161 -15.42 6.95 7.20
C GLY A 161 -16.17 8.28 7.28
N VAL A 162 -15.47 9.34 7.68
CA VAL A 162 -15.96 10.71 7.72
C VAL A 162 -15.05 11.57 6.84
N TRP A 163 -15.64 12.22 5.85
CA TRP A 163 -15.01 13.29 5.10
C TRP A 163 -15.70 14.60 5.41
N MET A 164 -14.89 15.66 5.46
CA MET A 164 -15.36 17.04 5.48
C MET A 164 -14.55 17.82 4.47
N GLY A 165 -15.24 18.64 3.68
CA GLY A 165 -14.64 19.52 2.69
C GLY A 165 -15.71 20.43 2.13
N ARG A 166 -15.35 21.22 1.12
CA ARG A 166 -16.30 22.05 0.37
C ARG A 166 -16.42 21.52 -1.04
N ASP A 167 -17.64 21.50 -1.56
CA ASP A 167 -17.93 21.05 -2.93
C ASP A 167 -17.22 21.92 -3.99
N ASP A 168 -16.97 23.19 -3.68
CA ASP A 168 -16.23 24.11 -4.56
C ASP A 168 -14.69 24.00 -4.41
N ASN A 169 -14.21 23.01 -3.65
CA ASN A 169 -12.79 22.72 -3.42
C ASN A 169 -12.00 23.92 -2.83
N ALA A 170 -12.70 24.88 -2.22
CA ALA A 170 -12.07 26.00 -1.55
C ALA A 170 -11.56 25.58 -0.16
N ARG A 171 -10.55 26.31 0.33
CA ARG A 171 -9.91 26.00 1.61
C ARG A 171 -10.90 26.19 2.76
N VAL A 172 -10.87 25.26 3.72
CA VAL A 172 -11.57 25.38 4.99
C VAL A 172 -10.53 25.70 6.06
N ALA A 173 -10.59 26.92 6.59
CA ALA A 173 -9.64 27.35 7.61
C ALA A 173 -9.69 26.41 8.82
N SER A 174 -8.52 25.93 9.25
CA SER A 174 -8.34 25.05 10.42
C SER A 174 -8.89 23.62 10.27
N LEU A 175 -9.30 23.20 9.07
CA LEU A 175 -9.73 21.83 8.81
C LEU A 175 -8.53 20.89 8.81
N GLN A 176 -8.53 19.97 9.77
CA GLN A 176 -7.54 18.90 9.91
C GLN A 176 -8.27 17.61 10.26
N GLY A 177 -7.79 16.47 9.74
CA GLY A 177 -8.41 15.16 9.97
C GLY A 177 -8.59 14.81 11.45
N GLY A 178 -7.61 15.16 12.29
CA GLY A 178 -7.64 14.92 13.74
C GLY A 178 -8.54 15.86 14.56
N ARG A 179 -9.24 16.80 13.91
CA ARG A 179 -10.15 17.75 14.57
C ARG A 179 -11.61 17.45 14.21
N ALA A 180 -12.20 18.23 13.31
CA ALA A 180 -13.62 18.15 13.01
C ALA A 180 -14.07 16.74 12.51
N PRO A 181 -13.35 16.08 11.58
CA PRO A 181 -13.72 14.74 11.13
C PRO A 181 -13.64 13.69 12.26
N ALA A 182 -12.57 13.69 13.04
CA ALA A 182 -12.39 12.79 14.19
C ALA A 182 -13.46 13.01 15.29
N GLN A 183 -13.85 14.26 15.56
CA GLN A 183 -14.92 14.58 16.51
C GLN A 183 -16.28 14.11 16.02
N ALA A 184 -16.59 14.29 14.73
CA ALA A 184 -17.83 13.79 14.14
C ALA A 184 -17.88 12.25 14.15
N PHE A 185 -16.76 11.59 13.85
CA PHE A 185 -16.63 10.14 14.01
C PHE A 185 -16.94 9.73 15.45
N ALA A 186 -16.32 10.37 16.45
CA ALA A 186 -16.54 10.03 17.85
C ALA A 186 -18.01 10.24 18.27
N ALA A 187 -18.64 11.33 17.83
CA ALA A 187 -20.04 11.62 18.14
C ALA A 187 -20.97 10.55 17.56
N TYR A 188 -20.76 10.17 16.30
CA TYR A 188 -21.54 9.11 15.64
C TYR A 188 -21.29 7.75 16.30
N MET A 189 -20.03 7.37 16.49
CA MET A 189 -19.65 6.04 17.00
C MET A 189 -20.13 5.81 18.43
N ARG A 190 -20.08 6.83 19.30
CA ARG A 190 -20.67 6.73 20.65
C ARG A 190 -22.13 6.31 20.61
N TYR A 191 -22.89 6.77 19.62
CA TYR A 191 -24.28 6.35 19.45
C TYR A 191 -24.38 4.97 18.77
N ALA A 192 -23.60 4.75 17.70
CA ALA A 192 -23.67 3.54 16.90
C ALA A 192 -23.28 2.27 17.67
N VAL A 193 -22.27 2.33 18.54
CA VAL A 193 -21.78 1.15 19.28
C VAL A 193 -22.34 1.03 20.70
N ARG A 194 -23.23 1.92 21.15
CA ARG A 194 -23.70 1.98 22.55
C ARG A 194 -24.31 0.67 23.07
N ASN A 195 -24.97 -0.09 22.20
CA ASN A 195 -25.66 -1.34 22.53
C ASN A 195 -24.87 -2.58 22.07
N ARG A 196 -23.61 -2.41 21.65
CA ARG A 196 -22.74 -3.51 21.22
C ARG A 196 -21.75 -3.85 22.33
N PRO A 197 -21.34 -5.12 22.48
CA PRO A 197 -20.30 -5.50 23.42
C PRO A 197 -19.01 -4.71 23.15
N ILE A 198 -18.22 -4.46 24.20
CA ILE A 198 -16.86 -3.97 24.01
C ILE A 198 -16.08 -5.14 23.42
N GLU A 199 -15.58 -4.97 22.19
CA GLU A 199 -14.70 -5.92 21.54
C GLU A 199 -13.28 -5.36 21.67
N GLU A 200 -12.42 -6.08 22.39
CA GLU A 200 -10.98 -5.85 22.32
C GLU A 200 -10.48 -6.35 20.97
N PHE A 201 -9.53 -5.63 20.39
CA PHE A 201 -8.92 -6.09 19.15
C PHE A 201 -7.91 -7.20 19.47
N ASP A 202 -8.00 -8.30 18.74
CA ASP A 202 -6.96 -9.32 18.77
C ASP A 202 -5.74 -8.80 18.02
N THR A 203 -4.83 -8.17 18.77
CA THR A 203 -3.56 -7.66 18.26
C THR A 203 -2.39 -8.52 18.67
N ASP A 204 -2.63 -9.71 19.23
CA ASP A 204 -1.54 -10.58 19.64
C ASP A 204 -0.86 -11.10 18.38
N LEU A 205 0.32 -10.54 18.09
CA LEU A 205 1.14 -10.92 16.96
C LEU A 205 1.75 -12.28 17.27
N GLN A 206 0.97 -13.35 17.10
CA GLN A 206 1.55 -14.68 16.94
C GLN A 206 2.19 -14.72 15.56
N LEU A 207 3.41 -14.17 15.49
CA LEU A 207 4.29 -14.43 14.37
C LEU A 207 4.46 -15.94 14.30
N PRO A 208 4.22 -16.56 13.15
CA PRO A 208 4.49 -17.99 13.02
C PRO A 208 5.96 -18.25 13.38
N GLU A 209 6.25 -19.36 14.07
CA GLU A 209 7.56 -19.62 14.69
C GLU A 209 8.76 -19.46 13.72
N TRP A 210 8.56 -19.64 12.41
CA TRP A 210 9.58 -19.42 11.38
C TRP A 210 10.01 -17.94 11.19
N GLN A 211 9.29 -16.97 11.76
CA GLN A 211 9.66 -15.55 11.80
C GLN A 211 10.25 -15.13 13.17
N LEU A 212 10.27 -16.03 14.15
CA LEU A 212 10.75 -15.79 15.52
C LEU A 212 12.10 -16.47 15.81
N GLU A 213 12.86 -16.83 14.77
CA GLU A 213 14.25 -17.26 14.94
C GLU A 213 15.08 -16.07 15.49
N PRO A 214 15.88 -16.26 16.56
CA PRO A 214 16.64 -15.18 17.17
C PRO A 214 17.71 -14.66 16.21
N ASP A 215 17.80 -13.32 16.09
CA ASP A 215 18.90 -12.61 15.45
C ASP A 215 20.24 -13.20 15.94
N ASP A 216 20.90 -14.00 15.10
CA ASP A 216 22.34 -14.18 14.93
C ASP A 216 22.55 -15.46 14.08
N GLU A 217 23.21 -15.34 12.93
CA GLU A 217 23.66 -16.43 12.03
C GLU A 217 22.73 -16.91 10.87
N GLN A 218 22.26 -15.98 10.02
CA GLN A 218 22.30 -16.15 8.55
C GLN A 218 21.96 -14.84 7.81
N MET A 219 22.90 -13.89 7.83
CA MET A 219 23.06 -13.05 6.64
C MET A 219 23.45 -13.99 5.49
N PHE A 220 22.74 -13.89 4.36
CA PHE A 220 22.74 -14.78 3.19
C PHE A 220 21.67 -15.90 3.20
N GLY A 221 20.39 -15.49 3.17
CA GLY A 221 19.31 -16.26 2.55
C GLY A 221 18.99 -15.67 1.16
N ASP A 222 18.68 -16.53 0.18
CA ASP A 222 18.59 -16.21 -1.25
C ASP A 222 17.70 -14.98 -1.59
N PRO A 223 18.04 -14.16 -2.60
CA PRO A 223 17.26 -12.98 -3.03
C PRO A 223 15.81 -13.24 -3.50
N ASP A 224 15.33 -14.48 -3.47
CA ASP A 224 14.11 -14.92 -4.16
C ASP A 224 12.86 -15.09 -3.27
N ASP A 225 12.94 -14.87 -1.95
CA ASP A 225 11.80 -15.04 -1.02
C ASP A 225 10.94 -13.78 -0.79
N TYR A 226 10.91 -12.88 -1.76
CA TYR A 226 9.91 -11.81 -1.78
C TYR A 226 8.60 -12.32 -2.39
N TYR A 227 7.50 -12.23 -1.64
CA TYR A 227 6.16 -12.43 -2.19
C TYR A 227 5.88 -11.39 -3.29
N PHE A 228 5.97 -11.79 -4.54
CA PHE A 228 5.59 -10.94 -5.66
C PHE A 228 4.07 -10.85 -5.77
N ILE A 229 3.56 -9.65 -6.04
CA ILE A 229 2.16 -9.43 -6.39
C ILE A 229 2.15 -9.12 -7.88
N ASP A 230 1.34 -9.85 -8.66
CA ASP A 230 1.22 -9.60 -10.10
C ASP A 230 0.58 -8.22 -10.39
N GLU A 231 0.59 -7.81 -11.66
CA GLU A 231 -0.05 -6.56 -12.10
C GLU A 231 -1.57 -6.53 -11.82
N GLN A 232 -2.17 -7.69 -11.53
CA GLN A 232 -3.59 -7.90 -11.26
C GLN A 232 -3.91 -7.98 -9.75
N GLY A 233 -2.92 -7.91 -8.86
CA GLY A 233 -3.11 -7.88 -7.41
C GLY A 233 -3.18 -9.26 -6.74
N ASN A 234 -2.84 -10.35 -7.43
CA ASN A 234 -2.78 -11.70 -6.86
C ASN A 234 -1.39 -12.00 -6.29
N LEU A 235 -1.35 -12.86 -5.28
CA LEU A 235 -0.10 -13.33 -4.68
C LEU A 235 0.55 -14.37 -5.60
N ILE A 236 1.82 -14.17 -5.94
CA ILE A 236 2.66 -15.18 -6.60
C ILE A 236 3.45 -15.90 -5.50
N GLU A 237 3.21 -17.19 -5.33
CA GLU A 237 4.04 -18.06 -4.49
C GLU A 237 5.38 -18.33 -5.20
N PRO A 238 6.54 -18.11 -4.56
CA PRO A 238 7.82 -18.58 -5.10
C PRO A 238 7.85 -20.11 -4.99
N GLY A 239 8.12 -20.81 -6.10
CA GLY A 239 8.49 -22.23 -6.04
C GLY A 239 7.52 -23.25 -6.64
N ARG A 240 6.81 -22.94 -7.73
CA ARG A 240 6.46 -23.99 -8.72
C ARG A 240 7.02 -23.62 -10.08
N PRO A 241 7.88 -24.47 -10.68
CA PRO A 241 8.21 -24.33 -12.08
C PRO A 241 6.91 -24.28 -12.87
N GLN A 242 6.70 -23.19 -13.60
CA GLN A 242 5.79 -23.22 -14.73
C GLN A 242 6.31 -24.31 -15.66
N ASP A 243 5.52 -25.36 -15.83
CA ASP A 243 5.66 -26.32 -16.91
C ASP A 243 5.44 -25.54 -18.22
N GLN A 244 6.50 -24.86 -18.67
CA GLN A 244 6.61 -24.38 -20.02
C GLN A 244 6.83 -25.63 -20.85
N GLY A 245 5.82 -26.00 -21.64
CA GLY A 245 5.93 -27.09 -22.60
C GLY A 245 7.15 -26.87 -23.48
N GLU A 246 8.21 -27.62 -23.17
CA GLU A 246 9.36 -27.74 -24.05
C GLU A 246 9.02 -28.76 -25.14
N ASP A 247 9.16 -28.29 -26.37
CA ASP A 247 9.20 -29.07 -27.60
C ASP A 247 10.21 -30.22 -27.47
N TYR A 248 9.71 -31.41 -27.09
CA TYR A 248 10.45 -32.65 -27.23
C TYR A 248 10.37 -33.11 -28.69
N PHE A 249 11.44 -32.88 -29.45
CA PHE A 249 11.69 -33.55 -30.74
C PHE A 249 12.25 -34.96 -30.47
N PRO A 250 11.56 -36.05 -30.85
CA PRO A 250 12.20 -37.34 -30.98
C PRO A 250 12.77 -37.48 -32.41
N TYR A 251 14.07 -37.74 -32.52
CA TYR A 251 14.63 -38.36 -33.73
C TYR A 251 14.16 -39.82 -33.82
N PRO A 252 13.71 -40.28 -35.00
CA PRO A 252 13.83 -41.68 -35.36
C PRO A 252 14.71 -41.86 -36.61
N ASP A 253 15.50 -42.92 -36.56
CA ASP A 253 16.28 -43.44 -37.67
C ASP A 253 15.43 -43.76 -38.93
N GLN A 254 16.09 -43.60 -40.07
CA GLN A 254 15.73 -43.79 -41.49
C GLN A 254 15.01 -45.12 -41.87
N PRO A 255 14.71 -45.39 -43.18
CA PRO A 255 14.15 -44.55 -44.25
C PRO A 255 12.95 -45.25 -44.95
N GLY A 256 12.13 -44.52 -45.71
CA GLY A 256 11.26 -45.18 -46.69
C GLY A 256 10.13 -44.36 -47.29
N GLY A 257 10.31 -43.97 -48.56
CA GLY A 257 9.24 -44.07 -49.57
C GLY A 257 8.24 -42.93 -49.72
N GLY A 258 8.26 -42.30 -50.91
CA GLY A 258 7.01 -42.07 -51.65
C GLY A 258 6.45 -40.65 -51.69
N ALA A 259 6.92 -39.89 -52.68
CA ALA A 259 6.20 -38.97 -53.57
C ALA A 259 4.72 -38.57 -53.28
N GLY A 260 4.43 -37.27 -53.43
CA GLY A 260 3.27 -36.86 -54.23
C GLY A 260 2.50 -35.59 -53.84
N VAL A 261 2.75 -34.51 -54.60
CA VAL A 261 1.79 -33.55 -55.24
C VAL A 261 0.87 -32.65 -54.36
N GLY A 262 0.95 -31.31 -54.58
CA GLY A 262 -0.01 -30.28 -54.11
C GLY A 262 -1.25 -30.14 -55.04
N PRO A 263 -1.81 -28.96 -55.33
CA PRO A 263 -1.87 -27.65 -54.64
C PRO A 263 -3.32 -27.08 -54.57
N GLY A 264 -3.55 -25.81 -54.15
CA GLY A 264 -4.85 -25.15 -54.37
C GLY A 264 -5.04 -23.72 -53.82
N GLU A 265 -5.10 -22.75 -54.73
CA GLU A 265 -5.37 -21.31 -54.62
C GLU A 265 -6.75 -20.88 -54.08
N GLY A 266 -6.90 -19.59 -53.71
CA GLY A 266 -8.23 -18.95 -53.69
C GLY A 266 -8.34 -17.53 -53.09
N ASP A 267 -8.10 -16.52 -53.93
CA ASP A 267 -8.82 -15.23 -54.07
C ASP A 267 -8.80 -14.05 -53.06
N ARG A 268 -8.51 -12.87 -53.64
CA ARG A 268 -8.75 -11.48 -53.16
C ARG A 268 -9.97 -10.88 -53.90
N PRO A 269 -10.52 -9.69 -53.54
CA PRO A 269 -9.98 -8.42 -54.10
C PRO A 269 -10.11 -7.14 -53.21
N ARG A 270 -9.40 -6.07 -53.59
CA ARG A 270 -9.31 -4.70 -53.01
C ARG A 270 -10.04 -3.64 -53.87
N LEU A 271 -10.27 -2.43 -53.32
CA LEU A 271 -9.88 -1.05 -53.80
C LEU A 271 -10.86 0.04 -53.27
N PRO A 272 -10.69 1.37 -53.48
CA PRO A 272 -9.58 2.31 -53.16
C PRO A 272 -10.01 3.70 -52.59
N GLY A 273 -9.11 4.50 -51.97
CA GLY A 273 -9.36 5.94 -51.72
C GLY A 273 -8.39 6.67 -50.74
N GLN A 274 -7.42 7.42 -51.29
CA GLN A 274 -6.56 8.47 -50.68
C GLN A 274 -6.12 9.41 -51.84
N PRO A 275 -5.73 10.72 -51.67
CA PRO A 275 -4.58 11.23 -50.86
C PRO A 275 -4.75 12.75 -50.42
N PRO A 276 -3.74 13.65 -50.13
CA PRO A 276 -2.26 13.55 -50.16
C PRO A 276 -1.36 14.26 -49.06
N ARG A 277 -0.12 13.73 -48.93
CA ARG A 277 1.26 14.36 -48.83
C ARG A 277 1.91 14.94 -47.53
N ARG A 278 2.94 14.22 -47.03
CA ARG A 278 4.43 14.47 -46.84
C ARG A 278 4.95 15.75 -46.11
N PRO A 279 6.23 15.86 -45.58
CA PRO A 279 7.44 14.99 -45.75
C PRO A 279 8.39 14.74 -44.51
N VAL A 280 9.23 13.68 -44.65
CA VAL A 280 10.70 13.54 -44.31
C VAL A 280 11.23 13.66 -42.86
N GLY A 281 11.96 12.63 -42.42
CA GLY A 281 13.11 12.77 -41.50
C GLY A 281 13.39 11.57 -40.60
N GLN A 282 14.20 10.59 -41.05
CA GLN A 282 14.91 9.64 -40.18
C GLN A 282 16.42 9.80 -40.41
N PRO A 283 17.21 9.66 -39.33
CA PRO A 283 18.40 8.81 -39.41
C PRO A 283 18.41 7.71 -38.33
N LEU A 284 19.15 6.63 -38.65
CA LEU A 284 19.48 5.45 -37.85
C LEU A 284 20.67 5.71 -36.86
N PRO A 285 21.01 4.78 -35.94
CA PRO A 285 21.55 5.05 -34.60
C PRO A 285 23.09 4.98 -34.48
N GLY A 286 23.64 5.62 -33.44
CA GLY A 286 25.05 5.47 -33.00
C GLY A 286 25.42 6.37 -31.80
N ASP A 287 25.91 5.72 -30.73
CA ASP A 287 26.71 6.22 -29.58
C ASP A 287 26.04 6.93 -28.36
N PRO A 288 26.64 6.79 -27.16
CA PRO A 288 25.94 6.41 -25.92
C PRO A 288 25.42 7.61 -25.11
N ALA A 289 24.34 7.37 -24.36
CA ALA A 289 23.83 8.32 -23.37
C ALA A 289 24.78 8.39 -22.14
N PRO A 290 24.96 9.57 -21.53
CA PRO A 290 25.83 9.75 -20.38
C PRO A 290 25.19 9.21 -19.08
N ASP A 291 26.05 8.65 -18.24
CA ASP A 291 25.87 8.13 -16.88
C ASP A 291 24.58 8.51 -16.14
N ALA A 292 23.80 7.48 -15.81
CA ALA A 292 22.87 7.53 -14.68
C ALA A 292 23.67 7.76 -13.37
N PRO A 293 23.16 8.54 -12.40
CA PRO A 293 23.86 8.70 -11.13
C PRO A 293 23.94 7.33 -10.44
N ALA A 294 25.16 6.94 -10.10
CA ALA A 294 25.45 5.70 -9.37
C ALA A 294 24.57 5.59 -8.12
N ALA A 295 24.07 4.38 -7.87
CA ALA A 295 23.58 3.97 -6.56
C ALA A 295 24.60 4.39 -5.49
N ALA A 296 24.11 4.85 -4.35
CA ALA A 296 24.94 5.41 -3.29
C ALA A 296 26.14 4.51 -2.99
N SER A 297 27.35 5.06 -3.14
CA SER A 297 28.61 4.40 -2.78
C SER A 297 28.58 3.94 -1.32
N ASP A 298 29.27 2.84 -1.01
CA ASP A 298 29.42 2.25 0.34
C ASP A 298 29.78 3.25 1.46
N ASP A 299 30.36 4.41 1.11
CA ASP A 299 30.62 5.54 2.02
C ASP A 299 29.37 6.20 2.61
N PHE A 300 28.19 6.02 2.00
CA PHE A 300 26.91 6.47 2.54
C PHE A 300 26.40 5.50 3.62
N LEU A 301 26.53 4.19 3.39
CA LEU A 301 26.13 3.14 4.33
C LEU A 301 26.93 3.25 5.64
N ARG A 302 28.25 3.49 5.56
CA ARG A 302 29.11 3.68 6.75
C ARG A 302 28.76 4.91 7.60
N ARG A 303 28.23 5.97 6.98
CA ARG A 303 27.78 7.18 7.70
C ARG A 303 26.40 7.03 8.32
N ALA A 304 25.55 6.15 7.77
CA ALA A 304 24.22 5.88 8.29
C ALA A 304 24.21 4.88 9.47
N THR A 305 25.21 3.99 9.54
CA THR A 305 25.33 2.97 10.60
C THR A 305 26.19 3.39 11.81
N GLY A 306 26.82 4.57 11.78
CA GLY A 306 27.62 5.07 12.90
C GLY A 306 29.03 4.48 13.04
N GLU A 307 29.45 3.61 12.12
CA GLU A 307 30.80 3.02 12.09
C GLU A 307 31.82 4.01 11.51
N GLY A 308 32.22 5.00 12.31
CA GLY A 308 33.26 5.97 11.94
C GLY A 308 33.51 7.10 12.93
N ALA A 309 32.78 7.15 14.05
CA ALA A 309 32.91 8.22 15.05
C ALA A 309 33.94 7.94 16.15
N GLU A 310 34.87 7.00 15.97
CA GLU A 310 35.96 6.72 16.91
C GLU A 310 37.34 6.91 16.27
N GLN A 311 37.64 8.10 15.76
CA GLN A 311 39.02 8.54 15.56
C GLN A 311 39.13 10.04 15.23
N GLN A 312 38.52 10.93 16.02
CA GLN A 312 38.81 12.37 15.93
C GLN A 312 38.68 13.15 17.27
N GLN A 313 38.88 12.47 18.41
CA GLN A 313 39.14 13.12 19.69
C GLN A 313 40.56 12.83 20.16
N GLN A 314 41.55 13.42 19.48
CA GLN A 314 42.89 13.63 20.04
C GLN A 314 43.64 14.64 19.16
N ARG A 315 43.38 15.94 19.40
CA ARG A 315 44.29 17.09 19.17
C ARG A 315 43.52 18.39 19.38
N GLN A 316 43.35 18.77 20.65
CA GLN A 316 43.19 20.18 21.03
C GLN A 316 44.27 20.50 22.08
N PRO A 317 45.06 21.58 21.92
CA PRO A 317 46.02 21.99 22.94
C PRO A 317 45.30 22.53 24.17
N ARG A 318 45.71 22.05 25.35
CA ARG A 318 45.19 22.45 26.67
C ARG A 318 45.41 23.95 26.91
N GLN A 319 44.34 24.68 27.26
CA GLN A 319 44.45 26.00 27.89
C GLN A 319 44.85 25.83 29.38
N PRO A 320 45.67 26.74 29.97
CA PRO A 320 46.01 26.68 31.39
C PRO A 320 44.87 27.23 32.27
N ASN A 321 44.64 26.57 33.42
CA ASN A 321 43.66 26.98 34.43
C ASN A 321 44.04 28.30 35.12
N PRO A 322 43.05 29.12 35.53
CA PRO A 322 43.30 30.30 36.37
C PRO A 322 43.59 29.90 37.84
N PRO A 323 44.33 30.74 38.60
CA PRO A 323 44.69 30.45 39.98
C PRO A 323 43.49 30.66 40.95
N PRO A 324 43.51 30.01 42.13
CA PRO A 324 42.41 30.09 43.10
C PRO A 324 42.38 31.43 43.85
N PRO A 325 41.19 31.83 44.36
CA PRO A 325 40.99 33.13 44.99
C PRO A 325 41.66 33.25 46.36
N GLN A 326 42.21 34.43 46.66
CA GLN A 326 42.52 34.92 48.00
C GLN A 326 41.36 35.77 48.52
#